data_AF-A0A7Y0DJ77-F1
#
_entry.id   AF-A0A7Y0DJ77-F1
#
_cell.length_a   1.000
_cell.length_b   1.000
_cell.length_c   1.000
_cell.angle_alpha   90.00
_cell.angle_beta   90.00
_cell.angle_gamma   90.00
#
_symmetry.space_group_name_H-M   'P 1'
#
loop_
_entity.id
_entity.type
_entity.pdbx_description
1 polymer ?
#
loop_
_entity_poly.entity_id
_entity_poly.type
_entity_poly.pdbx_seq_one_letter_code
_entity_poly.pdbx_strand_id
1 'polypeptide(L)'
;MHLAIQLPDFDMLASLYRDDPESFEAFRRHVLREVVDAAPPSLRPTLELLLSHIESTRAEAATPMEAAIIAFRMMQNSVGQLHNIWEQTQQAVAVLQTSMIIAQVRK
;
A
#
# COMPACT_ATOMS: atom_id res chain seq x y z
N MET A 1 10.93 -9.22 7.25
CA MET A 1 11.45 -7.84 7.16
C MET A 1 10.88 -7.06 8.33
N HIS A 2 11.71 -6.63 9.28
CA HIS A 2 11.30 -5.61 10.25
C HIS A 2 11.77 -4.26 9.68
N LEU A 3 10.85 -3.51 9.09
CA LEU A 3 11.07 -2.10 8.80
C LEU A 3 10.97 -1.36 10.14
N ALA A 4 12.09 -1.26 10.86
CA ALA A 4 12.19 -0.41 12.04
C ALA A 4 12.39 1.04 11.59
N ILE A 5 11.43 1.59 10.85
CA ILE A 5 11.41 3.01 10.52
C ILE A 5 11.08 3.71 11.83
N GLN A 6 12.05 4.42 12.40
CA GLN A 6 11.82 5.26 13.56
C GLN A 6 11.07 6.52 13.11
N LEU A 7 9.75 6.42 13.08
CA LEU A 7 8.89 7.57 12.90
C LEU A 7 8.87 8.39 14.19
N PRO A 8 9.05 9.72 14.11
CA PRO A 8 8.73 10.60 15.21
C PRO A 8 7.26 10.42 15.62
N ASP A 9 6.95 10.75 16.87
CA ASP A 9 5.56 10.76 17.32
C ASP A 9 4.72 11.81 16.58
N PHE A 10 3.41 11.72 16.78
CA PHE A 10 2.46 12.60 16.11
C PHE A 10 2.68 14.08 16.44
N ASP A 11 3.00 14.40 17.70
CA ASP A 11 3.15 15.80 18.13
C ASP A 11 4.38 16.45 17.50
N MET A 12 5.48 15.70 17.34
CA MET A 12 6.66 16.15 16.60
C MET A 12 6.36 16.36 15.13
N LEU A 13 5.65 15.42 14.48
CA LEU A 13 5.28 15.55 13.07
C LEU A 13 4.31 16.72 12.82
N ALA A 14 3.35 16.92 13.72
CA ALA A 14 2.40 18.03 13.65
C ALA A 14 3.09 19.38 13.87
N SER A 15 4.08 19.44 14.76
CA SER A 15 4.90 20.64 14.97
C SER A 15 5.77 20.92 13.75
N LEU A 16 6.45 19.91 13.20
CA LEU A 16 7.25 20.03 11.99
C LEU A 16 6.41 20.57 10.82
N TYR A 17 5.21 20.03 10.60
CA TYR A 17 4.33 20.52 9.53
C TYR A 17 3.85 21.95 9.76
N ARG A 18 3.60 22.34 11.02
CA ARG A 18 3.14 23.70 11.36
C ARG A 18 4.24 24.73 11.13
N ASP A 19 5.47 24.39 11.53
CA ASP A 19 6.60 25.30 11.53
C ASP A 19 7.30 25.34 10.15
N ASP A 20 7.40 24.18 9.49
CA ASP A 20 8.00 24.02 8.15
C ASP A 20 7.32 22.86 7.36
N PRO A 21 6.24 23.17 6.62
CA PRO A 21 5.54 22.20 5.79
C PRO A 21 6.42 21.53 4.72
N GLU A 22 7.43 22.23 4.19
CA GLU A 22 8.31 21.68 3.16
C GLU A 22 9.24 20.63 3.74
N SER A 23 9.80 20.88 4.92
CA SER A 23 10.61 19.90 5.65
C SER A 23 9.80 18.66 6.04
N PHE A 24 8.53 18.81 6.44
CA PHE A 24 7.64 17.67 6.65
C PHE A 24 7.48 16.83 5.38
N GLU A 25 7.22 17.47 4.24
CA GLU A 25 7.07 16.77 2.96
C GLU A 25 8.38 16.11 2.50
N ALA A 26 9.53 16.73 2.76
CA ALA A 26 10.84 16.13 2.50
C ALA A 26 11.08 14.89 3.37
N PHE A 27 10.77 14.97 4.67
CA PHE A 27 10.86 13.84 5.58
C PHE A 27 9.95 12.69 5.14
N ARG A 28 8.71 12.98 4.77
CA ARG A 28 7.76 11.97 4.28
C ARG A 28 8.29 11.27 3.02
N ARG A 29 8.82 12.01 2.04
CA ARG A 29 9.44 11.41 0.84
C ARG A 29 10.65 10.54 1.19
N HIS A 30 11.48 10.98 2.13
CA HIS A 30 12.63 10.22 2.60
C HIS A 30 12.22 8.87 3.19
N VAL A 31 11.27 8.86 4.13
CA VAL A 31 10.76 7.63 4.75
C VAL A 31 10.18 6.67 3.71
N LEU A 32 9.41 7.17 2.74
CA LEU A 32 8.85 6.34 1.67
C LEU A 32 9.95 5.75 0.78
N ARG A 33 11.00 6.51 0.49
CA ARG A 33 12.14 6.01 -0.28
C ARG A 33 12.88 4.91 0.48
N GLU A 34 13.09 5.06 1.78
CA GLU A 34 13.68 4.00 2.61
C GLU A 34 12.88 2.71 2.57
N VAL A 35 11.54 2.78 2.60
CA VAL A 35 10.66 1.60 2.46
C VAL A 35 10.91 0.89 1.13
N VAL A 36 10.97 1.64 0.03
CA VAL A 36 11.18 1.09 -1.31
C VAL A 36 12.58 0.49 -1.46
N ASP A 37 13.60 1.18 -0.96
CA ASP A 37 14.99 0.72 -1.05
C ASP A 37 15.23 -0.52 -0.20
N ALA A 38 14.58 -0.62 0.96
CA ALA A 38 14.64 -1.79 1.82
C ALA A 38 13.95 -3.03 1.22
N ALA A 39 13.04 -2.87 0.26
CA ALA A 39 12.27 -3.98 -0.31
C ALA A 39 13.14 -4.99 -1.09
N PRO A 40 12.70 -6.26 -1.24
CA PRO A 40 13.42 -7.25 -2.05
C PRO A 40 13.60 -6.74 -3.49
N PRO A 41 14.74 -7.04 -4.16
CA PRO A 41 15.04 -6.51 -5.49
C PRO A 41 13.95 -6.82 -6.54
N SER A 42 13.26 -7.95 -6.42
CA SER A 42 12.16 -8.34 -7.30
C SER A 42 10.91 -7.47 -7.15
N LEU A 43 10.69 -6.88 -5.98
CA LEU A 43 9.51 -6.06 -5.67
C LEU A 43 9.78 -4.56 -5.82
N ARG A 44 11.05 -4.14 -5.79
CA ARG A 44 11.42 -2.72 -5.85
C ARG A 44 10.86 -1.99 -7.08
N PRO A 45 10.94 -2.51 -8.32
CA PRO A 45 10.40 -1.79 -9.48
C PRO A 45 8.89 -1.54 -9.38
N THR A 46 8.14 -2.51 -8.86
CA THR A 46 6.69 -2.38 -8.66
C THR A 46 6.38 -1.36 -7.58
N LEU A 47 7.14 -1.35 -6.48
CA LEU A 47 6.97 -0.37 -5.40
C LEU A 47 7.35 1.05 -5.82
N GLU A 48 8.36 1.22 -6.68
CA GLU A 48 8.71 2.51 -7.27
C GLU A 48 7.59 3.06 -8.14
N LEU A 49 6.99 2.23 -8.99
CA LEU A 49 5.84 2.61 -9.80
C LEU A 49 4.63 2.98 -8.93
N LEU A 50 4.35 2.20 -7.89
CA LEU A 50 3.25 2.47 -6.96
C LEU A 50 3.46 3.80 -6.22
N LEU A 51 4.67 4.03 -5.69
CA LEU A 51 5.01 5.28 -5.01
C LEU A 51 4.90 6.47 -5.97
N SER A 52 5.41 6.35 -7.20
CA SER A 52 5.30 7.40 -8.21
C SER A 52 3.84 7.73 -8.54
N HIS A 53 2.97 6.73 -8.65
CA HIS A 53 1.55 6.96 -8.90
C HIS A 53 0.90 7.72 -7.74
N ILE A 54 1.14 7.27 -6.50
CA ILE A 54 0.60 7.93 -5.30
C ILE A 54 1.05 9.39 -5.23
N GLU A 55 2.33 9.66 -5.47
CA GLU A 55 2.86 11.03 -5.41
C GLU A 55 2.28 11.93 -6.50
N SER A 56 2.16 11.43 -7.74
CA SER A 56 1.55 12.20 -8.82
C SER A 56 0.08 12.54 -8.53
N THR A 57 -0.71 11.57 -8.07
CA THR A 57 -2.14 11.83 -7.75
C THR A 57 -2.29 12.76 -6.55
N ARG A 58 -1.39 12.69 -5.56
CA ARG A 58 -1.38 13.63 -4.42
C ARG A 58 -1.01 15.05 -4.85
N ALA A 59 -0.11 15.21 -5.82
CA ALA A 59 0.30 16.52 -6.32
C ALA A 59 -0.83 17.29 -7.04
N GLU A 60 -1.84 16.58 -7.52
CA GLU A 60 -3.04 17.17 -8.14
C GLU A 60 -4.08 17.66 -7.11
N ALA A 61 -3.91 17.33 -5.83
CA ALA A 61 -4.85 17.72 -4.78
C ALA A 61 -4.82 19.22 -4.51
N ALA A 62 -5.98 19.83 -4.26
CA ALA A 62 -6.08 21.26 -3.96
C ALA A 62 -5.66 21.58 -2.52
N THR A 63 -5.71 20.59 -1.62
CA THR A 63 -5.33 20.76 -0.22
C THR A 63 -4.54 19.55 0.32
N PRO A 64 -3.70 19.75 1.37
CA PRO A 64 -2.99 18.66 2.04
C PRO A 64 -3.92 17.56 2.60
N MET A 65 -5.09 17.96 3.10
CA MET A 65 -6.11 17.01 3.57
C MET A 65 -6.67 16.17 2.42
N GLU A 66 -6.96 16.79 1.28
CA GLU A 66 -7.39 16.08 0.08
C GLU A 66 -6.32 15.10 -0.42
N ALA A 67 -5.05 15.50 -0.43
CA ALA A 67 -3.94 14.60 -0.76
C ALA A 67 -3.89 13.38 0.17
N ALA A 68 -4.10 13.58 1.48
CA ALA A 68 -4.16 12.49 2.45
C ALA A 68 -5.35 11.53 2.19
N ILE A 69 -6.52 12.08 1.89
CA ILE A 69 -7.73 11.29 1.54
C ILE A 69 -7.51 10.48 0.26
N ILE A 70 -6.92 11.09 -0.77
CA ILE A 70 -6.59 10.42 -2.04
C ILE A 70 -5.67 9.23 -1.77
N ALA A 71 -4.57 9.45 -1.05
CA ALA A 71 -3.62 8.39 -0.70
C ALA A 71 -4.30 7.26 0.08
N PHE A 72 -5.14 7.60 1.06
CA PHE A 72 -5.89 6.63 1.85
C PHE A 72 -6.85 5.80 1.00
N ARG A 73 -7.60 6.44 0.09
CA ARG A 73 -8.50 5.75 -0.84
C ARG A 73 -7.75 4.80 -1.77
N MET A 74 -6.60 5.21 -2.29
CA MET A 74 -5.76 4.34 -3.10
C MET A 74 -5.33 3.09 -2.34
N MET A 75 -4.85 3.25 -1.10
CA MET A 75 -4.49 2.12 -0.24
C MET A 75 -5.68 1.20 0.04
N GLN A 76 -6.84 1.78 0.39
CA GLN A 76 -8.07 1.03 0.65
C GLN A 76 -8.52 0.23 -0.58
N ASN A 77 -8.46 0.84 -1.77
CA ASN A 77 -8.81 0.18 -3.02
C ASN A 77 -7.87 -1.00 -3.32
N SER A 78 -6.56 -0.84 -3.12
CA SER A 78 -5.59 -1.93 -3.31
C SER A 78 -5.86 -3.10 -2.36
N VAL A 79 -6.16 -2.83 -1.09
CA VAL A 79 -6.52 -3.88 -0.12
C VAL A 79 -7.83 -4.57 -0.51
N GLY A 80 -8.84 -3.80 -0.94
CA GLY A 80 -10.11 -4.35 -1.42
C GLY A 80 -9.94 -5.25 -2.64
N GLN A 81 -9.11 -4.85 -3.61
CA GLN A 81 -8.79 -5.67 -4.78
C GLN A 81 -8.10 -6.98 -4.40
N LEU A 82 -7.10 -6.92 -3.51
CA LEU A 82 -6.40 -8.11 -3.02
C LEU A 82 -7.36 -9.06 -2.30
N HIS A 83 -8.24 -8.52 -1.45
CA HIS A 83 -9.25 -9.31 -0.75
C HIS A 83 -10.20 -10.01 -1.73
N ASN A 84 -10.71 -9.28 -2.73
CA ASN A 84 -11.61 -9.87 -3.74
C ASN A 84 -10.92 -10.98 -4.55
N ILE A 85 -9.67 -10.77 -4.98
CA ILE A 85 -8.91 -11.79 -5.72
C ILE A 85 -8.66 -13.02 -4.84
N TRP A 86 -8.35 -12.81 -3.57
CA TRP A 86 -8.17 -13.89 -2.61
C TRP A 86 -9.44 -14.72 -2.45
N GLU A 87 -10.59 -14.08 -2.24
CA GLU A 87 -11.88 -14.77 -2.12
C GLU A 87 -12.24 -15.56 -3.37
N GLN A 88 -12.07 -14.97 -4.55
CA GLN A 88 -12.31 -15.64 -5.83
C GLN A 88 -11.42 -16.87 -6.00
N THR A 89 -10.14 -16.76 -5.62
CA THR A 89 -9.19 -17.86 -5.68
C THR A 89 -9.58 -18.99 -4.72
N GLN A 90 -9.99 -18.65 -3.49
CA GLN A 90 -10.48 -19.64 -2.52
C GLN A 90 -11.71 -20.39 -3.04
N GLN A 91 -12.66 -19.68 -3.63
CA GLN A 91 -13.86 -20.29 -4.22
C GLN A 91 -13.50 -21.23 -5.39
N ALA A 92 -12.62 -20.79 -6.29
CA ALA A 92 -12.18 -21.61 -7.42
C ALA A 92 -11.50 -22.91 -6.95
N VAL A 93 -10.64 -22.83 -5.93
CA VAL A 93 -9.99 -24.01 -5.34
C VAL A 93 -11.03 -24.96 -4.73
N ALA A 94 -12.02 -24.46 -3.99
CA ALA A 94 -13.06 -25.27 -3.38
C ALA A 94 -13.91 -26.03 -4.42
N VAL A 95 -14.23 -25.39 -5.56
CA VAL A 95 -14.97 -26.02 -6.67
C VAL A 95 -14.16 -27.15 -7.30
N LEU A 96 -12.86 -26.93 -7.52
CA LEU A 96 -11.97 -27.96 -8.07
C LEU A 96 -11.87 -29.17 -7.12
N GLN A 97 -11.66 -28.92 -5.82
CA GLN A 97 -11.61 -29.97 -4.81
C GLN A 97 -12.90 -30.79 -4.74
N THR A 98 -14.06 -30.12 -4.74
CA THR A 98 -15.37 -30.79 -4.73
C THR A 98 -15.56 -31.68 -5.96
N SER A 99 -15.17 -31.17 -7.13
CA SER A 99 -15.28 -31.92 -8.39
C SER A 99 -14.38 -33.17 -8.39
N MET A 100 -13.18 -33.09 -7.81
CA MET A 100 -12.29 -34.24 -7.65
C MET A 100 -12.87 -35.30 -6.71
N ILE A 101 -13.46 -34.90 -5.57
CA ILE A 101 -14.09 -35.82 -4.63
C ILE A 101 -15.26 -36.55 -5.29
N ILE A 102 -16.15 -35.82 -5.99
CA ILE A 102 -17.28 -36.42 -6.70
C ILE A 102 -16.79 -37.43 -7.76
N ALA A 103 -15.72 -37.09 -8.50
CA ALA A 103 -15.15 -37.99 -9.50
C ALA A 103 -14.52 -39.25 -8.88
N GLN A 104 -13.94 -39.16 -7.68
CA GLN A 104 -13.41 -40.32 -6.94
C GLN A 104 -14.52 -41.21 -6.40
N VAL A 105 -15.61 -40.64 -5.87
CA VAL A 105 -16.74 -41.41 -5.30
C VAL A 105 -17.59 -42.09 -6.38
N ARG A 106 -17.57 -41.59 -7.62
CA ARG A 106 -18.25 -42.21 -8.77
C ARG A 106 -17.50 -43.41 -9.39
N LYS A 107 -16.25 -43.66 -8.98
CA LYS A 107 -15.49 -44.86 -9.38
C LYS A 107 -15.66 -45.96 -8.34
#